data_AF-A0A7W5XX45-F1
#
_entry.id   AF-A0A7W5XX45-F1
#
_cell.length_a   1.000
_cell.length_b   1.000
_cell.length_c   1.000
_cell.angle_alpha   90.00
_cell.angle_beta   90.00
_cell.angle_gamma   90.00
#
_symmetry.space_group_name_H-M   'P 1'
#
loop_
_entity.id
_entity.type
_entity.pdbx_description
1 polymer ?
#
loop_
_entity_poly.entity_id
_entity_poly.type
_entity_poly.pdbx_seq_one_letter_code
_entity_poly.pdbx_strand_id
1 'polypeptide(L)' 'MINPDIESWALARAHTIVLNEGLNLAKAAQDLDRKRSRLLVYELRKVITAAIVEAHAASVSSDGLLR' A
#
# COMPACT_ATOMS: atom_id res chain seq x y z
N MET A 1 -12.46 -16.37 9.90
CA MET A 1 -11.45 -15.65 10.70
C MET A 1 -10.36 -15.20 9.76
N ILE A 2 -9.96 -13.93 9.79
CA ILE A 2 -8.86 -13.42 8.96
C ILE A 2 -7.58 -14.18 9.37
N ASN A 3 -6.82 -14.68 8.40
CA ASN A 3 -5.58 -15.40 8.68
C ASN A 3 -4.60 -14.45 9.40
N PRO A 4 -4.08 -14.76 10.60
CA PRO A 4 -3.13 -13.89 11.31
C PRO A 4 -1.88 -13.53 10.46
N ASP A 5 -1.56 -14.36 9.46
CA ASP A 5 -0.49 -14.10 8.50
C ASP A 5 -0.83 -12.95 7.54
N ILE A 6 -2.10 -12.80 7.13
CA ILE A 6 -2.50 -11.72 6.21
C ILE A 6 -2.54 -10.36 6.92
N GLU A 7 -2.91 -10.33 8.21
CA GLU A 7 -2.88 -9.09 9.00
C GLU A 7 -1.45 -8.60 9.20
N SER A 8 -0.54 -9.50 9.56
CA SER A 8 0.88 -9.19 9.74
C SER A 8 1.52 -8.72 8.43
N TRP A 9 1.22 -9.40 7.32
CA TRP A 9 1.67 -8.98 5.99
C TRP A 9 1.10 -7.60 5.61
N ALA A 10 -0.20 -7.37 5.81
CA ALA A 10 -0.85 -6.12 5.44
C ALA A 10 -0.28 -4.95 6.24
N LEU A 11 0.01 -5.15 7.53
CA LEU A 11 0.65 -4.15 8.38
C LEU A 11 2.06 -3.80 7.88
N ALA A 12 2.89 -4.81 7.59
CA ALA A 12 4.23 -4.59 7.05
C ALA A 12 4.20 -3.90 5.68
N ARG A 13 3.26 -4.28 4.82
CA ARG A 13 3.04 -3.69 3.50
C ARG A 13 2.64 -2.22 3.62
N ALA A 14 1.66 -1.90 4.47
CA ALA A 14 1.22 -0.54 4.72
C ALA A 14 2.35 0.35 5.27
N HIS A 15 3.14 -0.16 6.20
CA HIS A 15 4.29 0.57 6.77
C HIS A 15 5.32 0.93 5.70
N THR A 16 5.63 0.00 4.80
CA THR A 16 6.54 0.23 3.67
C THR A 16 6.02 1.32 2.72
N ILE A 17 4.72 1.31 2.42
CA ILE A 17 4.09 2.34 1.56
C ILE A 17 4.21 3.71 2.20
N VAL A 18 3.90 3.84 3.49
CA VAL A 18 3.99 5.11 4.21
C VAL A 18 5.42 5.63 4.24
N LEU A 19 6.39 4.78 4.56
CA LEU A 19 7.80 5.20 4.65
C LEU A 19 8.38 5.65 3.30
N ASN A 20 7.99 5.00 2.20
CA ASN A 20 8.54 5.35 0.89
C ASN A 20 7.72 6.46 0.21
N GLU A 21 6.45 6.19 -0.05
CA GLU A 21 5.60 7.08 -0.83
C GLU A 21 5.14 8.28 -0.01
N GLY A 22 4.78 8.05 1.27
CA GLY A 22 4.38 9.12 2.19
C GLY A 22 5.51 10.10 2.45
N LEU A 23 6.74 9.61 2.66
CA LEU A 23 7.90 10.48 2.87
C LEU A 23 8.26 11.29 1.62
N ASN A 24 8.24 10.65 0.44
CA ASN A 24 8.47 11.34 -0.82
C ASN A 24 7.46 12.48 -1.05
N LEU A 25 6.18 12.21 -0.77
CA LEU A 25 5.11 13.20 -0.86
C LEU A 25 5.31 14.34 0.14
N ALA A 26 5.63 14.01 1.40
CA ALA A 26 5.90 15.00 2.44
C ALA A 26 7.06 15.93 2.05
N LYS A 27 8.14 15.37 1.50
CA LYS A 27 9.28 16.14 1.00
C LYS A 27 8.89 17.07 -0.15
N ALA A 28 8.16 16.58 -1.15
CA ALA A 28 7.71 17.43 -2.26
C ALA A 28 6.76 18.55 -1.81
N ALA A 29 5.94 18.29 -0.79
CA ALA A 29 5.07 19.29 -0.19
C ALA A 29 5.87 20.36 0.58
N GLN A 30 6.90 19.94 1.34
CA GLN A 30 7.82 20.84 2.04
C GLN A 30 8.59 21.74 1.06
N ASP A 31 9.01 21.19 -0.08
CA ASP A 31 9.68 21.92 -1.16
C ASP A 31 8.74 22.87 -1.94
N LEU A 32 7.43 22.90 -1.60
CA LEU A 32 6.37 23.63 -2.31
C LEU A 32 6.24 23.24 -3.80
N ASP A 33 6.75 22.07 -4.19
CA ASP A 33 6.68 21.56 -5.55
C ASP A 33 5.30 20.92 -5.81
N ARG A 34 4.35 21.77 -6.24
CA ARG A 34 2.98 21.34 -6.53
C ARG A 34 2.89 20.31 -7.65
N LYS A 35 3.77 20.40 -8.66
CA LYS A 35 3.74 19.47 -9.82
C LYS A 35 4.15 18.08 -9.37
N ARG A 36 5.25 17.99 -8.62
CA ARG A 36 5.74 16.74 -8.05
C ARG A 36 4.81 16.17 -6.99
N SER A 37 4.26 17.01 -6.13
CA SER A 37 3.27 16.58 -5.12
C SER A 37 2.05 15.92 -5.77
N ARG A 38 1.51 16.50 -6.85
CA ARG A 38 0.39 15.89 -7.58
C ARG A 38 0.76 14.52 -8.17
N LEU A 39 1.94 14.40 -8.78
CA LEU A 39 2.42 13.13 -9.33
C LEU A 39 2.54 12.07 -8.23
N LEU A 40 3.16 12.41 -7.10
CA LEU A 40 3.36 11.50 -5.98
C LEU A 40 2.03 11.04 -5.35
N VAL A 41 1.00 11.90 -5.30
CA VAL A 41 -0.34 11.48 -4.88
C VAL A 41 -0.92 10.41 -5.82
N TYR A 42 -0.74 10.55 -7.13
CA TYR A 42 -1.20 9.53 -8.09
C TYR A 42 -0.46 8.20 -7.92
N GLU A 43 0.87 8.25 -7.72
CA GLU A 43 1.66 7.04 -7.48
C GLU A 43 1.30 6.36 -6.15
N LEU A 44 1.18 7.13 -5.07
CA LEU A 44 0.70 6.62 -3.78
C LEU A 44 -0.65 5.90 -3.92
N ARG A 45 -1.60 6.50 -4.66
CA ARG A 45 -2.90 5.87 -4.92
C ARG A 45 -2.76 4.55 -5.67
N LYS A 46 -1.92 4.49 -6.71
CA LYS A 46 -1.68 3.25 -7.46
C LYS A 46 -1.13 2.14 -6.56
N VAL A 47 -0.13 2.46 -5.73
CA VAL A 47 0.51 1.48 -4.84
C VAL A 47 -0.48 0.97 -3.79
N ILE A 48 -1.31 1.85 -3.21
CA ILE A 48 -2.38 1.44 -2.27
C ILE A 48 -3.37 0.51 -2.97
N THR A 49 -3.83 0.86 -4.18
CA THR A 49 -4.74 -0.01 -4.94
C THR A 49 -4.12 -1.37 -5.23
N ALA A 50 -2.84 -1.42 -5.64
CA ALA A 50 -2.14 -2.68 -5.85
C ALA A 50 -2.07 -3.52 -4.57
N ALA A 51 -1.75 -2.90 -3.42
CA ALA A 51 -1.68 -3.59 -2.14
C ALA A 51 -3.04 -4.19 -1.71
N ILE A 52 -4.15 -3.49 -1.99
CA ILE A 52 -5.50 -4.01 -1.73
C ILE A 52 -5.81 -5.22 -2.62
N VAL A 53 -5.44 -5.17 -3.90
CA VAL A 53 -5.62 -6.31 -4.82
C VAL A 53 -4.75 -7.50 -4.42
N GLU A 54 -3.50 -7.26 -4.04
CA GLU A 54 -2.59 -8.29 -3.49
C GLU A 54 -3.20 -8.95 -2.24
N ALA A 55 -3.74 -8.15 -1.31
CA ALA A 55 -4.40 -8.64 -0.10
C ALA A 55 -5.62 -9.52 -0.43
N HIS A 56 -6.43 -9.08 -1.39
CA HIS A 56 -7.60 -9.84 -1.83
C HIS A 56 -7.20 -11.14 -2.51
N ALA A 57 -6.19 -11.14 -3.38
CA ALA A 57 -5.71 -12.36 -4.02
C ALA A 57 -5.20 -13.37 -2.98
N ALA A 58 -4.43 -12.91 -1.99
CA ALA A 58 -3.90 -13.74 -0.92
C ALA A 58 -5.00 -14.34 -0.02
N SER A 59 -6.09 -13.59 0.24
CA SER A 59 -7.22 -14.11 1.00
C SER A 59 -8.00 -15.18 0.24
N VAL A 60 -8.19 -15.02 -1.07
CA VAL A 60 -8.87 -16.02 -1.94
C VAL A 60 -8.04 -17.29 -2.08
N SER A 61 -6.72 -17.19 -2.26
CA SER A 61 -5.85 -18.36 -2.34
C SER A 61 -5.81 -19.16 -1.04
N SER A 62 -5.93 -18.49 0.11
CA SER A 62 -6.01 -19.17 1.42
C SER A 62 -7.29 -19.98 1.57
N ASP A 63 -8.41 -19.50 1.03
CA ASP A 63 -9.71 -20.17 1.10
C ASP A 63 -9.81 -21.37 0.12
N GLY A 64 -9.15 -21.26 -1.03
CA GLY A 64 -9.05 -22.34 -2.02
C GLY A 64 -8.18 -23.52 -1.59
N LEU A 65 -7.26 -23.34 -0.64
CA LEU A 65 -6.41 -24.40 -0.11
C LEU A 65 -7.12 -25.26 0.98
N LEU A 66 -8.26 -24.78 1.49
CA LEU A 66 -9.08 -25.45 2.51
C LEU A 66 -10.25 -26.25 1.90
N ARG A 67 -10.31 -26.41 0.58
CA ARG A 67 -11.36 -27.15 -0.16
C ARG A 67 -10.82 -28.38 -0.88
#